data_AF-A0A661UYN5-F1
#
_entry.id   AF-A0A661UYN5-F1
#
_cell.length_a   1.000
_cell.length_b   1.000
_cell.length_c   1.000
_cell.angle_alpha   90.00
_cell.angle_beta   90.00
_cell.angle_gamma   90.00
#
_symmetry.space_group_name_H-M   'P 1'
#
loop_
_entity.id
_entity.type
_entity.pdbx_description
1 polymer ?
#
loop_
_entity_poly.entity_id
_entity_poly.type
_entity_poly.pdbx_seq_one_letter_code
_entity_poly.pdbx_strand_id
1 'polypeptide(L)'
;MTFEARLAFLIFFFLCWTVVALFPWIATALYVRGRGAAVALPLAVVSAWAAGVFVPLAGMRDATGFFVSLLAAFVAAGAGSIAGIVFARRLEAARARPAPEPADRLNL
;
A
#
# COMPACT_ATOMS: atom_id res chain seq x y z
N MET A 1 19.96 7.33 -25.21
CA MET A 1 18.85 8.01 -24.52
C MET A 1 19.37 9.17 -23.70
N THR A 2 18.69 10.32 -23.77
CA THR A 2 18.96 11.49 -22.91
C THR A 2 18.48 11.21 -21.47
N PHE A 3 18.96 12.00 -20.50
CA PHE A 3 18.52 11.89 -19.10
C PHE A 3 17.03 12.12 -18.94
N GLU A 4 16.49 13.14 -19.63
CA GLU A 4 15.08 13.50 -19.62
C GLU A 4 14.18 12.34 -20.06
N ALA A 5 14.56 11.63 -21.13
CA ALA A 5 13.79 10.49 -21.62
C ALA A 5 13.73 9.34 -20.59
N ARG A 6 14.84 9.09 -19.86
CA ARG A 6 14.87 8.09 -18.78
C ARG A 6 13.99 8.49 -17.61
N LEU A 7 14.02 9.77 -17.23
CA LEU A 7 13.20 10.30 -16.15
C LEU A 7 11.72 10.21 -16.50
N ALA A 8 11.34 10.61 -17.71
CA ALA A 8 9.97 10.52 -18.20
C ALA A 8 9.45 9.06 -18.18
N PHE A 9 10.29 8.11 -18.59
CA PHE A 9 9.96 6.68 -18.56
C PHE A 9 9.74 6.17 -17.13
N LEU A 10 10.62 6.53 -16.19
CA LEU A 10 10.45 6.15 -14.78
C LEU A 10 9.16 6.73 -14.20
N ILE A 11 8.91 8.03 -14.41
CA ILE A 11 7.69 8.70 -13.95
C ILE A 11 6.45 8.00 -14.51
N PHE A 12 6.47 7.64 -15.79
CA PHE A 12 5.38 6.91 -16.43
C PHE A 12 5.10 5.56 -15.74
N PHE A 13 6.13 4.78 -15.43
CA PHE A 13 5.97 3.50 -14.71
C PHE A 13 5.38 3.70 -13.32
N PHE A 14 5.92 4.65 -12.55
CA PHE A 14 5.40 4.98 -11.22
C PHE A 14 3.93 5.44 -11.29
N LEU A 15 3.57 6.21 -12.31
CA LEU A 15 2.20 6.65 -12.53
C LEU A 15 1.29 5.45 -12.83
N CYS A 16 1.68 4.55 -13.75
CA CYS A 16 0.92 3.34 -14.05
C CYS A 16 0.71 2.46 -12.81
N TRP A 17 1.77 2.20 -12.03
CA TRP A 17 1.65 1.42 -10.80
C TRP A 17 0.73 2.09 -9.78
N THR A 18 0.78 3.42 -9.66
CA THR A 18 -0.10 4.18 -8.76
C THR A 18 -1.55 4.05 -9.18
N VAL A 19 -1.85 4.27 -10.47
CA VAL A 19 -3.22 4.14 -11.00
C VAL A 19 -3.75 2.72 -10.79
N VAL A 20 -2.93 1.70 -11.05
CA VAL A 20 -3.30 0.30 -10.82
C VAL A 20 -3.52 0.01 -9.33
N ALA A 21 -2.71 0.58 -8.43
CA ALA A 21 -2.85 0.42 -6.98
C ALA A 21 -4.15 1.00 -6.42
N LEU A 22 -4.73 2.01 -7.08
CA LEU A 22 -6.01 2.60 -6.66
C LEU A 22 -7.17 1.61 -6.76
N PHE A 23 -7.20 0.72 -7.76
CA PHE A 23 -8.29 -0.25 -7.92
C PHE A 23 -8.48 -1.18 -6.71
N PRO A 24 -7.46 -1.94 -6.25
CA PRO A 24 -7.61 -2.81 -5.08
C PRO A 24 -7.78 -1.99 -3.78
N TRP A 25 -7.21 -0.79 -3.70
CA TRP A 25 -7.48 0.11 -2.58
C TRP A 25 -8.94 0.56 -2.53
N ILE A 26 -9.53 0.98 -3.66
CA ILE A 26 -10.96 1.34 -3.74
C ILE A 26 -11.81 0.13 -3.34
N ALA A 27 -11.53 -1.05 -3.89
CA ALA A 27 -12.29 -2.26 -3.58
C ALA A 27 -12.28 -2.58 -2.08
N THR A 28 -11.11 -2.52 -1.45
CA THR A 28 -10.98 -2.76 -0.01
C THR A 28 -11.61 -1.64 0.84
N ALA A 29 -11.46 -0.38 0.44
CA ALA A 29 -12.09 0.78 1.09
C ALA A 29 -13.62 0.68 1.07
N LEU A 30 -14.21 0.27 -0.06
CA LEU A 30 -15.65 0.01 -0.19
C LEU A 30 -16.09 -1.15 0.71
N TYR A 31 -15.33 -2.25 0.72
CA TYR A 31 -15.62 -3.41 1.56
C TYR A 31 -15.66 -3.06 3.06
N VAL A 32 -14.74 -2.22 3.54
CA VAL A 32 -14.69 -1.78 4.95
C VAL A 32 -15.50 -0.51 5.22
N ARG A 33 -16.31 -0.04 4.26
CA ARG A 33 -17.14 1.16 4.35
C ARG A 33 -16.34 2.40 4.80
N GLY A 34 -15.12 2.56 4.28
CA GLY A 34 -14.24 3.68 4.56
C GLY A 34 -13.45 3.62 5.88
N ARG A 35 -13.73 2.67 6.77
CA ARG A 35 -13.03 2.56 8.07
C ARG A 35 -11.57 2.15 7.90
N GLY A 36 -10.66 3.06 8.22
CA GLY A 36 -9.20 2.85 8.06
C GLY A 36 -8.70 2.99 6.62
N ALA A 37 -9.54 3.39 5.67
CA ALA A 37 -9.19 3.49 4.25
C ALA A 37 -8.08 4.53 3.97
N ALA A 38 -8.07 5.64 4.72
CA ALA A 38 -7.07 6.69 4.57
C ALA A 38 -5.64 6.20 4.87
N VAL A 39 -5.48 5.32 5.87
CA VAL A 39 -4.17 4.73 6.22
C VAL A 39 -3.78 3.63 5.23
N ALA A 40 -4.78 2.96 4.64
CA ALA A 40 -4.56 1.92 3.64
C ALA A 40 -4.03 2.45 2.30
N LEU A 41 -4.38 3.69 1.92
CA LEU A 41 -3.97 4.30 0.66
C LEU A 41 -2.44 4.39 0.49
N PRO A 42 -1.68 5.02 1.41
CA PRO A 42 -0.23 5.11 1.24
C PRO A 42 0.43 3.73 1.24
N LEU A 43 -0.06 2.77 2.05
CA LEU A 43 0.48 1.41 2.03
C LEU A 43 0.24 0.69 0.70
N ALA A 44 -0.95 0.86 0.11
CA ALA A 44 -1.29 0.30 -1.19
C ALA A 44 -0.34 0.82 -2.29
N VAL A 45 -0.08 2.13 -2.30
CA VAL A 45 0.81 2.74 -3.29
C VAL A 45 2.26 2.30 -3.10
N VAL A 46 2.78 2.32 -1.86
CA VAL A 46 4.17 1.93 -1.58
C VAL A 46 4.41 0.45 -1.91
N SER A 47 3.47 -0.43 -1.56
CA SER A 47 3.56 -1.86 -1.89
C SER A 47 3.50 -2.11 -3.41
N ALA A 48 2.65 -1.38 -4.14
CA ALA A 48 2.63 -1.43 -5.60
C ALA A 48 3.96 -1.01 -6.22
N TRP A 49 4.55 0.09 -5.76
CA TRP A 49 5.84 0.56 -6.25
C TRP A 49 6.94 -0.45 -5.98
N ALA A 50 7.01 -0.99 -4.76
CA ALA A 50 8.01 -1.98 -4.38
C ALA A 50 7.95 -3.23 -5.27
N ALA A 51 6.74 -3.75 -5.52
CA ALA A 51 6.56 -4.92 -6.37
C ALA A 51 6.77 -4.62 -7.87
N GLY A 52 6.29 -3.46 -8.33
CA GLY A 52 6.45 -3.02 -9.72
C GLY A 52 7.91 -2.87 -10.13
N VAL A 53 8.75 -2.30 -9.26
CA VAL A 53 10.21 -2.17 -9.48
C VAL A 53 10.91 -3.53 -9.51
N PHE A 54 10.39 -4.54 -8.81
CA PHE A 54 11.05 -5.85 -8.72
C PHE A 54 11.08 -6.60 -10.06
N VAL A 55 10.08 -6.40 -10.92
CA VAL A 55 9.99 -7.09 -12.23
C VAL A 55 11.11 -6.70 -13.21
N PRO A 56 11.40 -5.41 -13.46
CA PRO A 56 12.55 -5.04 -14.29
C PRO A 56 13.90 -5.39 -13.62
N LEU A 57 13.97 -5.42 -12.28
CA LEU A 57 15.15 -5.91 -11.55
C LEU A 57 15.38 -7.41 -11.76
N ALA A 58 14.31 -8.20 -11.90
CA ALA A 58 14.37 -9.62 -12.23
C ALA A 58 14.75 -9.90 -13.70
N GLY A 59 15.02 -8.86 -14.51
CA GLY A 59 15.55 -8.97 -15.87
C GLY A 59 14.48 -8.94 -16.98
N MET A 60 13.20 -8.88 -16.65
CA MET A 60 12.13 -8.79 -17.64
C MET A 60 11.95 -7.34 -18.12
N ARG A 61 12.57 -6.99 -19.25
CA ARG A 61 12.61 -5.61 -19.78
C ARG A 61 11.75 -5.38 -21.02
N ASP A 62 11.05 -6.41 -21.47
CA ASP A 62 10.19 -6.37 -22.66
C ASP A 62 8.74 -6.01 -22.31
N ALA A 63 7.88 -5.91 -23.33
CA ALA A 63 6.46 -5.61 -23.17
C ALA A 63 5.76 -6.55 -22.17
N THR A 64 6.10 -7.84 -22.17
CA THR A 64 5.59 -8.80 -21.18
C THR A 64 5.99 -8.43 -19.75
N GLY A 65 7.23 -7.97 -19.56
CA GLY A 65 7.73 -7.50 -18.26
C GLY A 65 6.93 -6.31 -17.74
N PHE A 66 6.50 -5.40 -18.63
CA PHE A 66 5.62 -4.31 -18.25
C PHE A 66 4.29 -4.83 -17.67
N PHE A 67 3.58 -5.71 -18.37
CA PHE A 67 2.30 -6.25 -17.88
C PHE A 67 2.47 -7.07 -16.58
N VAL A 68 3.55 -7.84 -16.47
CA VAL A 68 3.88 -8.56 -15.23
C VAL A 68 4.14 -7.58 -14.08
N SER A 69 4.80 -6.44 -14.34
CA SER A 69 4.99 -5.38 -13.32
C SER A 69 3.67 -4.76 -12.86
N LEU A 70 2.71 -4.58 -13.78
CA LEU A 70 1.38 -4.07 -13.43
C LEU A 70 0.60 -5.07 -12.58
N LEU A 71 0.66 -6.35 -12.94
CA LEU A 71 0.02 -7.42 -12.16
C LEU A 71 0.64 -7.54 -10.76
N ALA A 72 1.97 -7.51 -10.67
CA ALA A 72 2.69 -7.53 -9.41
C ALA A 72 2.31 -6.32 -8.53
N ALA A 73 2.26 -5.12 -9.13
CA ALA A 73 1.82 -3.92 -8.45
C ALA A 73 0.36 -4.03 -7.95
N PHE A 74 -0.55 -4.57 -8.76
CA PHE A 74 -1.95 -4.80 -8.38
C PHE A 74 -2.08 -5.74 -7.18
N VAL A 75 -1.42 -6.90 -7.24
CA VAL A 75 -1.45 -7.91 -6.16
C VAL A 75 -0.85 -7.33 -4.87
N ALA A 76 0.30 -6.66 -4.99
CA ALA A 76 0.96 -6.04 -3.84
C ALA A 76 0.13 -4.91 -3.23
N ALA A 77 -0.51 -4.06 -4.05
CA ALA A 77 -1.42 -3.03 -3.57
C ALA A 77 -2.63 -3.60 -2.82
N GLY A 78 -3.17 -4.73 -3.28
CA GLY A 78 -4.22 -5.45 -2.55
C GLY A 78 -3.75 -5.89 -1.16
N ALA A 79 -2.59 -6.54 -1.08
CA ALA A 79 -2.00 -6.94 0.19
C ALA A 79 -1.69 -5.73 1.09
N GLY A 80 -1.12 -4.66 0.54
CA GLY A 80 -0.82 -3.42 1.25
C GLY A 80 -2.08 -2.72 1.77
N SER A 81 -3.15 -2.71 0.98
CA SER A 81 -4.44 -2.14 1.40
C SER A 81 -5.02 -2.91 2.60
N ILE A 82 -5.03 -4.25 2.53
CA ILE A 82 -5.49 -5.11 3.63
C ILE A 82 -4.62 -4.87 4.87
N ALA A 83 -3.29 -4.85 4.71
CA ALA A 83 -2.36 -4.59 5.80
C ALA A 83 -2.61 -3.22 6.44
N GLY A 84 -2.85 -2.18 5.64
CA GLY A 84 -3.15 -0.84 6.13
C GLY A 84 -4.47 -0.75 6.89
N ILE A 85 -5.51 -1.46 6.45
CA ILE A 85 -6.77 -1.58 7.18
C ILE A 85 -6.56 -2.29 8.52
N VAL A 86 -5.84 -3.42 8.53
CA VAL A 86 -5.53 -4.16 9.76
C VAL A 86 -4.74 -3.29 10.73
N PHE A 87 -3.76 -2.54 10.22
CA PHE A 87 -2.95 -1.62 11.01
C PHE A 87 -3.81 -0.50 11.61
N ALA A 88 -4.69 0.13 10.82
CA ALA A 88 -5.62 1.15 11.30
C ALA A 88 -6.52 0.63 12.43
N ARG A 89 -7.08 -0.56 12.28
CA ARG A 89 -7.90 -1.21 13.33
C ARG A 89 -7.11 -1.48 14.61
N ARG A 90 -5.85 -1.91 14.49
CA ARG A 90 -4.97 -2.13 15.65
C ARG A 90 -4.66 -0.83 16.38
N LEU A 91 -4.44 0.27 15.65
CA LEU A 91 -4.24 1.59 16.24
C LEU A 91 -5.49 2.09 16.98
N GLU A 92 -6.68 1.91 16.41
CA GLU A 92 -7.95 2.22 17.07
C GLU A 92 -8.11 1.42 18.36
N ALA A 93 -7.86 0.10 18.32
CA ALA A 93 -7.93 -0.77 19.50
C ALA A 93 -6.90 -0.41 20.59
N ALA A 94 -5.68 -0.01 20.20
CA ALA A 94 -4.66 0.43 21.14
C ALA A 94 -5.05 1.74 21.85
N ARG A 95 -5.69 2.68 21.13
CA ARG A 95 -6.19 3.94 21.71
C ARG A 95 -7.38 3.75 22.64
N ALA A 96 -8.18 2.72 22.43
CA ALA A 96 -9.36 2.44 23.24
C ALA A 96 -9.04 1.73 24.58
N ARG A 97 -7.78 1.33 24.84
CA ARG A 97 -7.43 0.72 26.13
C ARG A 97 -7.46 1.77 27.23
N PRO A 98 -8.19 1.54 28.34
CA PRO A 98 -8.12 2.43 29.50
C PRO A 98 -6.69 2.44 30.06
N ALA A 99 -6.24 3.60 30.52
CA ALA A 99 -4.97 3.72 31.23
C ALA A 99 -4.99 2.78 32.43
N PRO A 100 -3.88 2.07 32.74
CA PRO A 100 -3.82 1.21 33.91
C PRO A 100 -4.20 2.02 35.15
N GLU A 101 -5.20 1.54 35.89
CA GLU A 101 -5.62 2.16 37.14
C GLU A 101 -4.41 2.23 38.08
N PRO A 102 -4.06 3.41 38.63
CA PRO A 102 -2.91 3.52 39.50
C PRO A 102 -3.08 2.59 40.70
N ALA A 103 -2.11 1.69 40.88
CA ALA A 103 -2.11 0.64 41.92
C ALA A 103 -2.28 1.17 43.36
N ASP A 104 -2.14 2.48 43.56
CA ASP A 104 -2.42 3.18 44.82
C ASP A 104 -3.90 3.17 45.24
N ARG A 105 -4.84 2.92 44.33
CA ARG A 105 -6.28 2.88 44.65
C ARG A 105 -6.78 1.55 45.21
N LEU A 106 -5.96 0.51 45.22
CA LEU A 106 -6.35 -0.83 45.69
C LEU A 106 -5.90 -1.14 47.14
N ASN A 107 -5.20 -0.21 47.80
CA ASN A 107 -4.67 -0.36 49.17
C ASN A 107 -5.32 0.59 50.20
N LEU A 108 -6.47 1.20 49.89
CA LEU A 108 -7.29 2.03 50.79
C LEU A 108 -8.65 1.36 51.02
#